data_AF-A0A7W7WLS7-F1
#
_entry.id   AF-A0A7W7WLS7-F1
#
_cell.length_a   1.000
_cell.length_b   1.000
_cell.length_c   1.000
_cell.angle_alpha   90.00
_cell.angle_beta   90.00
_cell.angle_gamma   90.00
#
_symmetry.space_group_name_H-M   'P 1'
#
loop_
_entity.id
_entity.type
_entity.pdbx_description
1 polymer ?
#
loop_
_entity_poly.entity_id
_entity_poly.type
_entity_poly.pdbx_seq_one_letter_code
_entity_poly.pdbx_strand_id
1 'polypeptide(L)'
;MSVSSLAESSALRLAPTPTTPEAVPGLSSAVETAAAAAVDASKAGKDKEAAVAAGTEAAVAAGTEAAAAAAAAAEAPSSVGPSALTQLVSFVPTETLALYVAVDTALGEAKAPAGGLACQADFSARWWWLLGLFLATVALTIGLSYRKQVEATPAIPFMFPWVEVLAGSVAFLIWALSLPGTPLRTFCGYNPSNWGPVLLLAGTIGIATTLYVFGKTVTWTKVLKQ
;
A
#
# COMPACT_ATOMS: atom_id res chain seq x y z
N MET A 1 47.11 -8.30 -9.79
CA MET A 1 46.13 -7.27 -9.36
C MET A 1 45.83 -7.51 -7.89
N SER A 2 46.04 -6.49 -7.04
CA SER A 2 45.88 -6.60 -5.59
C SER A 2 44.39 -6.60 -5.20
N VAL A 3 44.03 -7.34 -4.15
CA VAL A 3 42.67 -7.37 -3.59
C VAL A 3 42.19 -5.96 -3.22
N SER A 4 43.11 -5.07 -2.83
CA SER A 4 42.82 -3.65 -2.59
C SER A 4 42.28 -2.94 -3.83
N SER A 5 42.79 -3.23 -5.05
CA SER A 5 42.34 -2.51 -6.25
C SER A 5 40.95 -2.95 -6.73
N LEU A 6 40.52 -4.18 -6.40
CA LEU A 6 39.17 -4.66 -6.69
C LEU A 6 38.15 -4.15 -5.66
N ALA A 7 38.54 -4.04 -4.39
CA ALA A 7 37.71 -3.45 -3.35
C ALA A 7 37.49 -1.95 -3.59
N GLU A 8 38.54 -1.22 -3.97
CA GLU A 8 38.49 0.22 -4.26
C GLU A 8 37.66 0.52 -5.51
N SER A 9 37.78 -0.31 -6.57
CA SER A 9 36.96 -0.16 -7.77
C SER A 9 35.49 -0.56 -7.58
N SER A 10 35.17 -1.36 -6.56
CA SER A 10 33.79 -1.73 -6.21
C SER A 10 33.15 -0.71 -5.27
N ALA A 11 33.93 -0.16 -4.33
CA ALA A 11 33.53 0.95 -3.48
C ALA A 11 33.19 2.21 -4.30
N LEU A 12 33.95 2.50 -5.36
CA LEU A 12 33.66 3.62 -6.26
C LEU A 12 32.36 3.46 -7.07
N ARG A 13 31.90 2.22 -7.30
CA ARG A 13 30.64 1.93 -8.01
C ARG A 13 29.41 1.92 -7.09
N LEU A 14 29.63 1.77 -5.79
CA LEU A 14 28.60 1.81 -4.75
C LEU A 14 28.51 3.18 -4.07
N ALA A 15 29.48 4.07 -4.31
CA ALA A 15 29.40 5.45 -3.86
C ALA A 15 28.17 6.12 -4.49
N PRO A 16 27.23 6.66 -3.69
CA PRO A 16 26.03 7.26 -4.20
C PRO A 16 26.39 8.47 -5.08
N THR A 17 25.93 8.45 -6.33
CA THR A 17 26.00 9.61 -7.23
C THR A 17 25.32 10.79 -6.51
N PRO A 18 25.92 12.00 -6.43
CA PRO A 18 25.47 13.07 -5.54
C PRO A 18 24.13 13.74 -5.92
N THR A 19 23.29 13.08 -6.71
CA THR A 19 22.03 13.61 -7.21
C THR A 19 20.94 12.53 -7.26
N THR A 20 20.64 11.82 -6.16
CA THR A 20 19.33 11.13 -5.99
C THR A 20 19.07 10.74 -4.52
N PRO A 21 17.81 10.41 -4.17
CA PRO A 21 17.00 10.98 -3.08
C PRO A 21 17.22 10.27 -1.73
N GLU A 22 16.60 10.81 -0.68
CA GLU A 22 16.48 10.30 0.71
C GLU A 22 17.16 8.95 0.99
N ALA A 23 18.21 8.98 1.82
CA ALA A 23 18.93 7.81 2.29
C ALA A 23 17.95 6.76 2.83
N VAL A 24 17.86 5.60 2.15
CA VAL A 24 17.09 4.45 2.61
C VAL A 24 17.64 4.04 3.98
N PRO A 25 16.87 4.17 5.07
CA PRO A 25 17.33 3.82 6.41
C PRO A 25 17.78 2.36 6.45
N GLY A 26 19.01 2.10 6.89
CA GLY A 26 19.55 0.74 7.07
C GLY A 26 20.39 0.19 5.91
N LEU A 27 20.49 0.89 4.78
CA LEU A 27 21.34 0.44 3.67
C LEU A 27 22.84 0.49 4.03
N SER A 28 23.27 1.50 4.79
CA SER A 28 24.66 1.62 5.24
C SER A 28 25.10 0.47 6.17
N SER A 29 24.25 0.09 7.13
CA SER A 29 24.54 -1.00 8.06
C SER A 29 24.54 -2.38 7.40
N ALA A 30 23.71 -2.59 6.38
CA ALA A 30 23.70 -3.85 5.63
C ALA A 30 25.00 -4.02 4.82
N VAL A 31 25.50 -2.95 4.20
CA VAL A 31 26.76 -2.96 3.47
C VAL A 31 27.96 -3.20 4.40
N GLU A 32 27.97 -2.58 5.58
CA GLU A 32 29.02 -2.81 6.59
C GLU A 32 29.03 -4.26 7.10
N THR A 33 27.84 -4.85 7.35
CA THR A 33 27.70 -6.23 7.81
C THR A 33 28.18 -7.24 6.75
N ALA A 34 27.81 -7.01 5.49
CA ALA A 34 28.25 -7.83 4.36
C ALA A 34 29.78 -7.75 4.16
N ALA A 35 30.35 -6.56 4.29
CA ALA A 35 31.79 -6.36 4.19
C ALA A 35 32.56 -7.06 5.33
N ALA A 36 32.05 -6.99 6.57
CA ALA A 36 32.66 -7.68 7.71
C ALA A 36 32.65 -9.21 7.53
N ALA A 37 31.52 -9.79 7.10
CA ALA A 37 31.40 -11.23 6.87
C ALA A 37 32.35 -11.73 5.77
N ALA A 38 32.51 -10.97 4.68
CA ALA A 38 33.45 -11.29 3.61
C ALA A 38 34.91 -11.23 4.09
N VAL A 39 35.26 -10.24 4.92
CA VAL A 39 36.60 -10.10 5.50
C VAL A 39 36.93 -11.24 6.46
N ASP A 40 35.98 -11.64 7.31
CA ASP A 40 36.20 -12.72 8.27
C ASP A 40 36.30 -14.09 7.59
N ALA A 41 35.51 -14.33 6.55
CA ALA A 41 35.65 -15.53 5.71
C ALA A 41 37.02 -15.59 5.02
N SER A 42 37.54 -14.44 4.53
CA SER A 42 38.87 -14.37 3.94
C SER A 42 39.99 -14.60 4.98
N LYS A 43 39.85 -14.08 6.21
CA LYS A 43 40.83 -14.32 7.30
C LYS A 43 40.85 -15.77 7.76
N ALA A 44 39.73 -16.48 7.65
CA ALA A 44 39.64 -17.91 7.93
C ALA A 44 40.30 -18.80 6.86
N GLY A 45 40.97 -18.21 5.86
CA GLY A 45 41.68 -18.95 4.81
C GLY A 45 40.77 -19.58 3.77
N LYS A 46 39.49 -19.21 3.72
CA LYS A 46 38.58 -19.65 2.65
C LYS A 46 38.99 -19.03 1.33
N ASP A 47 38.71 -19.74 0.24
CA ASP A 47 38.93 -19.19 -1.10
C ASP A 47 38.02 -18.00 -1.38
N LYS A 48 38.34 -17.28 -2.46
CA LYS A 48 37.65 -16.03 -2.82
C LYS A 48 36.16 -16.25 -3.10
N GLU A 49 35.82 -17.42 -3.65
CA GLU A 49 34.44 -17.76 -3.99
C GLU A 49 33.61 -17.98 -2.72
N ALA A 50 34.15 -18.70 -1.75
CA ALA A 50 33.52 -18.89 -0.44
C ALA A 50 33.43 -17.59 0.38
N ALA A 51 34.40 -16.68 0.25
CA ALA A 51 34.33 -15.37 0.92
C ALA A 51 33.25 -14.46 0.30
N VAL A 52 33.08 -14.49 -1.02
CA VAL A 52 32.03 -13.75 -1.73
C VAL A 52 30.65 -14.34 -1.43
N ALA A 53 30.53 -15.67 -1.39
CA ALA A 53 29.29 -16.35 -1.00
C ALA A 53 28.88 -15.96 0.42
N ALA A 54 29.80 -15.99 1.39
CA ALA A 54 29.53 -15.59 2.77
C ALA A 54 29.11 -14.11 2.89
N GLY A 55 29.75 -13.21 2.15
CA GLY A 55 29.35 -11.79 2.11
C GLY A 55 27.96 -11.59 1.48
N THR A 56 27.63 -12.37 0.45
CA THR A 56 26.33 -12.30 -0.22
C THR A 56 25.21 -12.84 0.66
N GLU A 57 25.42 -13.96 1.34
CA GLU A 57 24.46 -14.51 2.30
C GLU A 57 24.22 -13.54 3.47
N ALA A 58 25.27 -12.92 4.00
CA ALA A 58 25.16 -11.90 5.04
C ALA A 58 24.42 -10.64 4.55
N ALA A 59 24.64 -10.21 3.32
CA ALA A 59 23.92 -9.08 2.71
C ALA A 59 22.43 -9.38 2.52
N VAL A 60 22.10 -10.60 2.08
CA VAL A 60 20.71 -11.04 1.91
C VAL A 60 20.02 -11.13 3.27
N ALA A 61 20.66 -11.72 4.28
CA ALA A 61 20.12 -11.81 5.64
C ALA A 61 19.88 -10.41 6.24
N ALA A 62 20.87 -9.51 6.17
CA ALA A 62 20.74 -8.14 6.65
C ALA A 62 19.69 -7.35 5.85
N GLY A 63 19.57 -7.60 4.55
CA GLY A 63 18.52 -7.00 3.71
C GLY A 63 17.12 -7.49 4.09
N THR A 64 16.95 -8.77 4.40
CA THR A 64 15.68 -9.32 4.89
C THR A 64 15.33 -8.82 6.29
N GLU A 65 16.31 -8.66 7.18
CA GLU A 65 16.11 -8.07 8.51
C GLU A 65 15.80 -6.58 8.43
N ALA A 66 16.46 -5.83 7.55
CA ALA A 66 16.16 -4.42 7.32
C ALA A 66 14.78 -4.23 6.68
N ALA A 67 14.38 -5.11 5.75
CA ALA A 67 13.03 -5.10 5.18
C ALA A 67 11.96 -5.47 6.22
N ALA A 68 12.23 -6.45 7.09
CA ALA A 68 11.36 -6.79 8.20
C ALA A 68 11.30 -5.68 9.26
N ALA A 69 12.42 -5.00 9.54
CA ALA A 69 12.49 -3.87 10.45
C ALA A 69 11.82 -2.61 9.85
N ALA A 70 11.89 -2.40 8.53
CA ALA A 70 11.15 -1.34 7.85
C ALA A 70 9.64 -1.63 7.84
N ALA A 71 9.24 -2.89 7.66
CA ALA A 71 7.85 -3.32 7.83
C ALA A 71 7.38 -3.15 9.28
N ALA A 72 8.21 -3.49 10.27
CA ALA A 72 7.91 -3.31 11.68
C ALA A 72 7.94 -1.83 12.13
N ALA A 73 8.79 -1.00 11.52
CA ALA A 73 8.83 0.44 11.74
C ALA A 73 7.64 1.16 11.09
N ALA A 74 7.11 0.62 9.99
CA ALA A 74 5.80 1.01 9.46
C ALA A 74 4.64 0.62 10.40
N GLU A 75 4.85 -0.35 11.30
CA GLU A 75 3.90 -0.75 12.35
C GLU A 75 4.14 -0.09 13.72
N ALA A 76 5.26 0.63 13.93
CA ALA A 76 5.53 1.31 15.19
C ALA A 76 4.74 2.64 15.27
N PRO A 77 3.74 2.75 16.16
CA PRO A 77 2.93 3.96 16.25
C PRO A 77 3.75 5.05 16.94
N SER A 78 4.33 5.97 16.17
CA SER A 78 4.69 7.27 16.71
C SER A 78 3.40 7.92 17.24
N SER A 79 3.40 8.34 18.51
CA SER A 79 2.22 8.89 19.19
C SER A 79 1.92 10.32 18.73
N VAL A 80 1.77 10.52 17.42
CA VAL A 80 0.88 11.54 16.90
C VAL A 80 -0.51 10.92 17.07
N GLY A 81 -1.42 11.58 17.80
CA GLY A 81 -2.80 11.08 17.96
C GLY A 81 -3.34 10.58 16.62
N PRO A 82 -4.07 9.45 16.60
CA PRO A 82 -4.25 8.59 15.42
C PRO A 82 -4.38 9.44 14.18
N SER A 83 -3.31 9.50 13.39
CA SER A 83 -3.18 10.50 12.34
C SER A 83 -4.43 10.41 11.45
N ALA A 84 -4.92 11.53 10.95
CA ALA A 84 -6.08 11.53 10.05
C ALA A 84 -5.91 10.52 8.90
N LEU A 85 -4.65 10.27 8.51
CA LEU A 85 -4.26 9.24 7.55
C LEU A 85 -4.48 7.82 8.08
N THR A 86 -4.07 7.51 9.32
CA THR A 86 -4.34 6.21 9.98
C THR A 86 -5.85 5.95 10.14
N GLN A 87 -6.62 6.99 10.45
CA GLN A 87 -8.09 6.89 10.46
C GLN A 87 -8.62 6.62 9.06
N LEU A 88 -8.14 7.34 8.05
CA LEU A 88 -8.48 7.09 6.64
C LEU A 88 -8.16 5.66 6.19
N VAL A 89 -6.95 5.15 6.48
CA VAL A 89 -6.54 3.78 6.09
C VAL A 89 -7.40 2.74 6.80
N SER A 90 -7.80 2.98 8.06
CA SER A 90 -8.71 2.06 8.77
C SER A 90 -10.12 2.00 8.20
N PHE A 91 -10.50 2.93 7.32
CA PHE A 91 -11.77 2.92 6.58
C PHE A 91 -11.64 2.50 5.12
N VAL A 92 -10.42 2.38 4.58
CA VAL A 92 -10.23 1.87 3.22
C VAL A 92 -10.27 0.34 3.30
N PRO A 93 -11.25 -0.32 2.68
CA PRO A 93 -11.33 -1.78 2.64
C PRO A 93 -10.28 -2.29 1.66
N THR A 94 -9.02 -2.31 2.09
CA THR A 94 -7.87 -2.70 1.26
C THR A 94 -8.04 -4.10 0.69
N GLU A 95 -8.74 -4.98 1.41
CA GLU A 95 -9.08 -6.34 1.01
C GLU A 95 -10.05 -6.36 -0.18
N THR A 96 -11.10 -5.53 -0.16
CA THR A 96 -12.03 -5.46 -1.30
C THR A 96 -11.38 -4.77 -2.50
N LEU A 97 -10.49 -3.81 -2.27
CA LEU A 97 -9.71 -3.20 -3.34
C LEU A 97 -8.70 -4.19 -3.95
N ALA A 98 -8.03 -5.00 -3.13
CA ALA A 98 -7.13 -6.04 -3.60
C ALA A 98 -7.88 -7.09 -4.43
N LEU A 99 -9.06 -7.52 -3.98
CA LEU A 99 -9.93 -8.40 -4.75
C LEU A 99 -10.41 -7.75 -6.05
N TYR A 100 -10.73 -6.44 -6.02
CA TYR A 100 -11.10 -5.70 -7.22
C TYR A 100 -9.98 -5.73 -8.26
N VAL A 101 -8.76 -5.37 -7.86
CA VAL A 101 -7.58 -5.37 -8.75
C VAL A 101 -7.24 -6.77 -9.24
N ALA A 102 -7.32 -7.79 -8.37
CA ALA A 102 -7.05 -9.18 -8.76
C ALA A 102 -8.01 -9.67 -9.84
N VAL A 103 -9.29 -9.33 -9.74
CA VAL A 103 -10.27 -9.72 -10.76
C VAL A 103 -10.20 -8.83 -12.01
N ASP A 104 -9.96 -7.52 -11.87
CA ASP A 104 -9.76 -6.64 -13.02
C ASP A 104 -8.54 -7.08 -13.86
N THR A 105 -7.44 -7.46 -13.21
CA THR A 105 -6.26 -8.03 -13.87
C THR A 105 -6.55 -9.39 -14.50
N ALA A 106 -7.33 -10.27 -13.85
CA ALA A 106 -7.73 -11.56 -14.40
C ALA A 106 -8.68 -11.44 -15.62
N LEU A 107 -9.53 -10.41 -15.65
CA LEU A 107 -10.40 -10.11 -16.81
C LEU A 107 -9.60 -9.62 -18.03
N GLY A 108 -8.37 -9.15 -17.83
CA GLY A 108 -7.51 -8.65 -18.90
C GLY A 108 -8.05 -7.37 -19.56
N GLU A 109 -7.46 -6.94 -20.67
CA GLU A 109 -7.94 -5.77 -21.40
C GLU A 109 -9.25 -6.04 -22.16
N ALA A 110 -10.21 -5.13 -22.02
CA ALA A 110 -11.47 -5.20 -22.75
C ALA A 110 -11.23 -5.09 -24.26
N LYS A 111 -11.68 -6.08 -25.02
CA LYS A 111 -11.49 -6.13 -26.48
C LYS A 111 -12.57 -5.31 -27.17
N ALA A 112 -12.14 -4.28 -27.89
CA ALA A 112 -13.02 -3.56 -28.81
C ALA A 112 -13.33 -4.42 -30.05
N PRO A 113 -14.51 -4.23 -30.68
CA PRO A 113 -14.79 -4.82 -31.98
C PRO A 113 -13.77 -4.39 -33.04
N ALA A 114 -13.57 -5.21 -34.08
CA ALA A 114 -12.56 -4.95 -35.11
C ALA A 114 -12.79 -3.58 -35.78
N GLY A 115 -11.80 -2.69 -35.72
CA GLY A 115 -11.88 -1.31 -36.23
C GLY A 115 -12.66 -0.33 -35.34
N GLY A 116 -13.14 -0.78 -34.19
CA GLY A 116 -13.86 0.05 -33.21
C GLY A 116 -12.95 0.84 -32.29
N LEU A 117 -13.51 1.87 -31.67
CA LEU A 117 -12.84 2.65 -30.62
C LEU A 117 -12.81 1.85 -29.30
N ALA A 118 -11.83 2.13 -28.44
CA ALA A 118 -11.73 1.48 -27.12
C ALA A 118 -12.99 1.64 -26.25
N CYS A 119 -13.76 2.73 -26.43
CA CYS A 119 -15.02 2.95 -25.72
C CYS A 119 -16.17 2.04 -26.17
N GLN A 120 -16.03 1.35 -27.31
CA GLN A 120 -17.01 0.39 -27.82
C GLN A 120 -16.76 -1.04 -27.33
N ALA A 121 -15.71 -1.26 -26.53
CA ALA A 121 -15.50 -2.55 -25.88
C ALA A 121 -16.62 -2.83 -24.86
N ASP A 122 -16.89 -4.11 -24.60
CA ASP A 122 -17.88 -4.51 -23.59
C ASP A 122 -17.26 -4.43 -22.18
N PHE A 123 -17.76 -3.51 -21.37
CA PHE A 123 -17.38 -3.34 -19.97
C PHE A 123 -18.47 -3.80 -18.99
N SER A 124 -19.52 -4.48 -19.46
CA SER A 124 -20.65 -4.93 -18.63
C SER A 124 -20.19 -5.80 -17.45
N ALA A 125 -19.28 -6.74 -17.69
CA ALA A 125 -18.70 -7.58 -16.65
C ALA A 125 -17.98 -6.77 -15.55
N ARG A 126 -17.27 -5.68 -15.93
CA ARG A 126 -16.59 -4.80 -14.97
C ARG A 126 -17.57 -3.97 -14.15
N TRP A 127 -18.69 -3.53 -14.74
CA TRP A 127 -19.76 -2.87 -14.00
C TRP A 127 -20.41 -3.79 -12.97
N TRP A 128 -20.73 -5.02 -13.36
CA TRP A 128 -21.29 -6.02 -12.44
C TRP A 128 -20.32 -6.36 -11.30
N TRP A 129 -19.05 -6.52 -11.62
CA TRP A 129 -18.02 -6.78 -10.62
C TRP A 129 -17.82 -5.61 -9.65
N LEU A 130 -17.77 -4.37 -10.18
CA LEU A 130 -17.71 -3.16 -9.37
C LEU A 130 -18.91 -3.07 -8.41
N LEU A 131 -20.12 -3.31 -8.90
CA LEU A 131 -21.34 -3.30 -8.08
C LEU A 131 -21.31 -4.41 -7.03
N GLY A 132 -20.88 -5.61 -7.39
CA GLY A 132 -20.75 -6.74 -6.46
C GLY A 132 -19.80 -6.44 -5.32
N LEU A 133 -18.60 -5.92 -5.61
CA LEU A 133 -17.63 -5.55 -4.58
C LEU A 133 -18.01 -4.29 -3.80
N PHE A 134 -18.75 -3.37 -4.40
CA PHE A 134 -19.36 -2.25 -3.68
C PHE A 134 -20.33 -2.77 -2.60
N LEU A 135 -21.25 -3.67 -2.96
CA LEU A 135 -22.18 -4.28 -2.00
C LEU A 135 -21.45 -5.10 -0.94
N ALA A 136 -20.41 -5.85 -1.32
CA ALA A 136 -19.56 -6.57 -0.37
C ALA A 136 -18.86 -5.62 0.61
N THR A 137 -18.35 -4.49 0.12
CA THR A 137 -17.74 -3.43 0.94
C THR A 137 -18.74 -2.85 1.94
N VAL A 138 -19.95 -2.52 1.49
CA VAL A 138 -21.04 -2.05 2.35
C VAL A 138 -21.32 -3.07 3.45
N ALA A 139 -21.52 -4.33 3.09
CA ALA A 139 -21.82 -5.41 4.04
C ALA A 139 -20.68 -5.64 5.05
N LEU A 140 -19.43 -5.64 4.60
CA LEU A 140 -18.26 -5.76 5.46
C LEU A 140 -18.16 -4.59 6.45
N THR A 141 -18.37 -3.36 5.98
CA THR A 141 -18.30 -2.18 6.84
C THR A 141 -19.38 -2.22 7.91
N ILE A 142 -20.62 -2.59 7.54
CA ILE A 142 -21.72 -2.80 8.49
C ILE A 142 -21.36 -3.90 9.51
N GLY A 143 -20.85 -5.04 9.05
CA GLY A 143 -20.50 -6.17 9.91
C GLY A 143 -19.38 -5.85 10.90
N LEU A 144 -18.33 -5.15 10.46
CA LEU A 144 -17.24 -4.71 11.32
C LEU A 144 -17.71 -3.69 12.35
N SER A 145 -18.55 -2.73 11.96
CA SER A 145 -19.12 -1.76 12.89
C SER A 145 -20.09 -2.40 13.88
N TYR A 146 -20.90 -3.36 13.45
CA TYR A 146 -21.76 -4.15 14.33
C TYR A 146 -20.93 -4.87 15.39
N ARG A 147 -19.91 -5.62 14.96
CA ARG A 147 -19.00 -6.33 15.88
C ARG A 147 -18.34 -5.37 16.88
N LYS A 148 -17.82 -4.23 16.41
CA LYS A 148 -17.22 -3.21 17.29
C LYS A 148 -18.20 -2.65 18.33
N GLN A 149 -19.46 -2.41 17.95
CA GLN A 149 -20.47 -1.92 18.89
C GLN A 149 -20.84 -2.97 19.94
N VAL A 150 -21.01 -4.23 19.53
CA VAL A 150 -21.33 -5.35 20.43
C VAL A 150 -20.19 -5.60 21.42
N GLU A 151 -18.94 -5.59 20.97
CA GLU A 151 -17.75 -5.76 21.83
C GLU A 151 -17.58 -4.60 22.82
N ALA A 152 -17.86 -3.36 22.40
CA ALA A 152 -17.71 -2.18 23.25
C ALA A 152 -18.86 -2.00 24.26
N THR A 153 -20.10 -2.28 23.85
CA THR A 153 -21.30 -2.00 24.66
C THR A 153 -22.40 -3.05 24.41
N PRO A 154 -22.30 -4.24 25.02
CA PRO A 154 -23.20 -5.36 24.71
C PRO A 154 -24.67 -5.14 25.08
N ALA A 155 -24.96 -4.14 25.93
CA ALA A 155 -26.32 -3.82 26.40
C ALA A 155 -27.05 -2.77 25.54
N ILE A 156 -26.37 -2.10 24.60
CA ILE A 156 -26.96 -1.03 23.80
C ILE A 156 -27.44 -1.61 22.45
N PRO A 157 -28.67 -1.27 22.00
CA PRO A 157 -29.13 -1.69 20.67
C PRO A 157 -28.23 -1.11 19.58
N PHE A 158 -27.99 -1.91 18.53
CA PHE A 158 -27.14 -1.53 17.41
C PHE A 158 -27.61 -0.21 16.78
N MET A 159 -26.70 0.77 16.70
CA MET A 159 -26.92 2.03 16.00
C MET A 159 -26.26 1.97 14.63
N PHE A 160 -27.05 2.16 13.57
CA PHE A 160 -26.51 2.05 12.22
C PHE A 160 -25.47 3.16 11.93
N PRO A 161 -24.23 2.80 11.55
CA PRO A 161 -23.12 3.72 11.37
C PRO A 161 -23.12 4.32 9.96
N TRP A 162 -24.10 5.18 9.67
CA TRP A 162 -24.33 5.72 8.32
C TRP A 162 -23.08 6.41 7.74
N VAL A 163 -22.35 7.16 8.56
CA VAL A 163 -21.20 7.94 8.09
C VAL A 163 -20.06 7.02 7.69
N GLU A 164 -19.73 6.03 8.51
CA GLU A 164 -18.66 5.07 8.26
C GLU A 164 -18.94 4.22 7.03
N VAL A 165 -20.18 3.73 6.90
CA VAL A 165 -20.60 2.92 5.75
C VAL A 165 -20.55 3.76 4.48
N LEU A 166 -21.07 4.99 4.49
CA LEU A 166 -21.02 5.88 3.32
C LEU A 166 -19.58 6.24 2.95
N ALA A 167 -18.76 6.63 3.92
CA ALA A 167 -17.37 7.02 3.68
C ALA A 167 -16.54 5.86 3.10
N GLY A 168 -16.64 4.66 3.68
CA GLY A 168 -15.94 3.47 3.17
C GLY A 168 -16.41 3.07 1.78
N SER A 169 -17.72 3.13 1.52
CA SER A 169 -18.30 2.77 0.22
C SER A 169 -17.91 3.76 -0.88
N VAL A 170 -17.93 5.06 -0.57
CA VAL A 170 -17.51 6.12 -1.50
C VAL A 170 -16.00 6.05 -1.74
N ALA A 171 -15.20 5.78 -0.70
CA ALA A 171 -13.76 5.57 -0.84
C ALA A 171 -13.45 4.42 -1.79
N PHE A 172 -14.12 3.27 -1.62
CA PHE A 172 -13.98 2.14 -2.53
C PHE A 172 -14.30 2.53 -3.98
N LEU A 173 -15.42 3.22 -4.22
CA LEU A 173 -15.80 3.63 -5.58
C LEU A 173 -14.78 4.57 -6.22
N ILE A 174 -14.31 5.58 -5.48
CA ILE A 174 -13.30 6.52 -5.98
C ILE A 174 -12.03 5.77 -6.39
N TRP A 175 -11.54 4.88 -5.53
CA TRP A 175 -10.36 4.08 -5.82
C TRP A 175 -10.57 3.16 -7.01
N ALA A 176 -11.64 2.36 -7.01
CA ALA A 176 -11.93 1.42 -8.09
C ALA A 176 -12.09 2.13 -9.45
N LEU A 177 -12.79 3.27 -9.48
CA LEU A 177 -13.04 4.04 -10.70
C LEU A 177 -11.81 4.83 -11.19
N SER A 178 -10.83 5.06 -10.34
CA SER A 178 -9.58 5.72 -10.71
C SER A 178 -8.55 4.83 -11.40
N LEU A 179 -8.74 3.50 -11.32
CA LEU A 179 -7.80 2.55 -11.88
C LEU A 179 -7.87 2.52 -13.43
N PRO A 180 -6.77 2.16 -14.12
CA PRO A 180 -6.76 2.09 -15.60
C PRO A 180 -7.78 1.13 -16.20
N GLY A 181 -8.17 0.09 -15.45
CA GLY A 181 -9.22 -0.87 -15.80
C GLY A 181 -10.65 -0.41 -15.54
N THR A 182 -10.85 0.84 -15.12
CA THR A 182 -12.18 1.38 -14.77
C THR A 182 -13.23 1.18 -15.87
N PRO A 183 -14.48 0.81 -15.50
CA PRO A 183 -15.57 0.70 -16.45
C PRO A 183 -16.01 2.05 -17.04
N LEU A 184 -15.52 3.19 -16.52
CA LEU A 184 -15.76 4.52 -17.10
C LEU A 184 -15.19 4.68 -18.52
N ARG A 185 -14.33 3.74 -18.96
CA ARG A 185 -13.83 3.71 -20.34
C ARG A 185 -14.93 3.46 -21.38
N THR A 186 -16.15 3.08 -20.98
CA THR A 186 -17.34 3.08 -21.86
C THR A 186 -17.65 4.47 -22.43
N PHE A 187 -17.24 5.54 -21.75
CA PHE A 187 -17.45 6.91 -22.23
C PHE A 187 -16.28 7.34 -23.12
N CYS A 188 -16.54 7.62 -24.41
CA CYS A 188 -15.48 7.91 -25.38
C CYS A 188 -14.61 9.14 -25.07
N GLY A 189 -15.07 10.07 -24.21
CA GLY A 189 -14.28 11.22 -23.76
C GLY A 189 -13.43 10.94 -22.50
N TYR A 190 -13.56 9.76 -21.89
CA TYR A 190 -12.87 9.44 -20.65
C TYR A 190 -11.45 8.95 -20.93
N ASN A 191 -10.45 9.75 -20.51
CA ASN A 191 -9.06 9.37 -20.51
C ASN A 191 -8.60 8.94 -19.10
N PRO A 192 -8.35 7.64 -18.84
CA PRO A 192 -7.99 7.16 -17.51
C PRO A 192 -6.68 7.76 -16.99
N SER A 193 -5.73 8.09 -17.87
CA SER A 193 -4.45 8.67 -17.47
C SER A 193 -4.59 10.08 -16.86
N ASN A 194 -5.62 10.82 -17.29
CA ASN A 194 -5.84 12.19 -16.81
C ASN A 194 -6.88 12.22 -15.68
N TRP A 195 -7.97 11.46 -15.84
CA TRP A 195 -9.09 11.49 -14.91
C TRP A 195 -8.87 10.64 -13.67
N GLY A 196 -8.09 9.56 -13.74
CA GLY A 196 -7.80 8.70 -12.58
C GLY A 196 -7.20 9.48 -11.40
N PRO A 197 -6.08 10.22 -11.60
CA PRO A 197 -5.50 11.05 -10.54
C PRO A 197 -6.44 12.14 -10.04
N VAL A 198 -7.24 12.76 -10.92
CA VAL A 198 -8.20 13.81 -10.54
C VAL A 198 -9.31 13.24 -9.67
N LEU A 199 -9.87 12.07 -10.01
CA LEU A 199 -10.90 11.39 -9.22
C LEU A 199 -10.36 10.99 -7.85
N LEU A 200 -9.15 10.44 -7.77
CA LEU A 200 -8.50 10.12 -6.49
C LEU A 200 -8.34 11.37 -5.63
N LEU A 201 -7.72 12.42 -6.17
CA LEU A 201 -7.45 13.64 -5.41
C LEU A 201 -8.75 14.30 -4.94
N ALA A 202 -9.69 14.55 -5.85
CA ALA A 202 -10.96 15.18 -5.52
C ALA A 202 -11.80 14.33 -4.56
N GLY A 203 -11.82 13.02 -4.78
CA GLY A 203 -12.55 12.07 -3.95
C GLY A 203 -11.99 11.98 -2.53
N THR A 204 -10.67 11.86 -2.38
CA THR A 204 -10.01 11.83 -1.06
C THR A 204 -10.22 13.14 -0.31
N ILE A 205 -10.08 14.30 -0.98
CA ILE A 205 -10.37 15.62 -0.37
C ILE A 205 -11.83 15.70 0.08
N GLY A 206 -12.77 15.25 -0.76
CA GLY A 206 -14.20 15.25 -0.47
C GLY A 206 -14.54 14.39 0.75
N ILE A 207 -14.00 13.18 0.82
CA ILE A 207 -14.18 12.28 1.98
C ILE A 207 -13.58 12.92 3.24
N ALA A 208 -12.33 13.39 3.18
CA ALA A 208 -11.65 13.99 4.33
C ALA A 208 -12.39 15.21 4.86
N THR A 209 -12.87 16.08 3.96
CA THR A 209 -13.64 17.28 4.32
C THR A 209 -14.98 16.89 4.93
N THR A 210 -15.66 15.90 4.37
CA THR A 210 -16.93 15.38 4.91
C THR A 210 -16.74 14.85 6.32
N LEU A 211 -15.74 13.99 6.54
CA LEU A 211 -15.44 13.43 7.87
C LEU A 211 -15.07 14.52 8.89
N TYR A 212 -14.34 15.55 8.46
CA TYR A 212 -14.01 16.71 9.28
C TYR A 212 -15.26 17.50 9.69
N VAL A 213 -16.13 17.85 8.74
CA VAL A 213 -17.35 18.63 8.98
C VAL A 213 -18.32 17.90 9.91
N PHE A 214 -18.44 16.58 9.78
CA PHE A 214 -19.34 15.79 10.63
C PHE A 214 -18.77 15.50 12.03
N GLY A 215 -17.62 16.10 12.41
CA GLY A 215 -17.05 15.96 13.76
C GLY A 215 -16.69 14.51 14.11
N LYS A 216 -16.60 13.63 13.10
CA LYS A 216 -16.14 12.24 13.22
C LYS A 216 -14.62 12.16 13.20
N THR A 217 -13.93 13.19 13.69
CA THR A 217 -12.55 13.04 14.16
C THR A 217 -12.62 12.09 15.34
N VAL A 218 -12.23 10.83 15.16
CA VAL A 218 -12.30 9.84 16.22
C VAL A 218 -11.31 10.26 17.31
N THR A 219 -11.76 11.06 18.27
CA THR A 219 -11.03 11.31 19.51
C THR A 219 -11.17 10.04 20.32
N TRP A 220 -10.22 9.12 20.13
CA TRP A 220 -9.98 8.03 21.06
C TRP A 220 -9.45 8.65 22.35
N THR A 221 -10.33 9.27 23.14
CA THR A 221 -10.03 9.64 24.50
C THR A 221 -9.86 8.32 25.23
N LYS A 222 -8.61 7.87 25.41
CA LYS A 222 -8.27 6.75 26.28
C LYS A 222 -8.97 7.01 27.61
N VAL A 223 -10.02 6.25 27.90
CA VAL A 223 -10.60 6.15 29.24
C VAL A 223 -9.63 5.29 30.06
N LEU A 224 -8.43 5.82 30.30
CA LEU A 224 -7.60 5.39 31.42
C LEU A 224 -8.23 6.03 32.65
N LYS A 225 -9.31 5.42 33.15
CA LYS A 225 -9.70 5.64 34.54
C LYS A 225 -8.65 4.94 35.39
N GLN A 226 -7.93 5.76 36.15
CA GLN A 226 -7.07 5.37 37.28
C GLN A 226 -7.88 4.62 38.34
#